data_AF-A0A653DG53-F1
#
_entry.id   AF-A0A653DG53-F1
#
_cell.length_a   1.000
_cell.length_b   1.000
_cell.length_c   1.000
_cell.angle_alpha   90.00
_cell.angle_beta   90.00
_cell.angle_gamma   90.00
#
_symmetry.space_group_name_H-M   'P 1'
#
loop_
_entity.id
_entity.type
_entity.pdbx_description
1 polymer ?
#
loop_
_entity_poly.entity_id
_entity_poly.type
_entity_poly.pdbx_seq_one_letter_code
_entity_poly.pdbx_strand_id
1 'polypeptide(L)'
;MGSKEDFNLKKMDKESIIRLDQQGRLKRNFNNPPTKDSIVVPNHGYAVLRFRADNPGPWFFHCHFDVHMIVGMGFIFQVGELSDLPPVPENFPRCGNYLPNHIDPALHVKRT
;
A
#
# COMPACT_ATOMS: atom_id res chain seq x y z
N MET A 1 9.23 22.43 10.41
CA MET A 1 9.28 22.41 11.89
C MET A 1 7.97 22.96 12.42
N GLY A 2 7.28 22.21 13.29
CA GLY A 2 6.02 22.62 13.93
C GLY A 2 6.23 23.68 15.01
N SER A 3 5.17 24.42 15.34
CA SER A 3 5.16 25.50 16.34
C SER A 3 5.05 24.95 17.77
N LYS A 4 5.46 25.74 18.77
CA LYS A 4 5.50 25.33 20.19
C LYS A 4 4.14 24.90 20.79
N GLU A 5 3.02 25.17 20.11
CA GLU A 5 1.69 24.66 20.52
C GLU A 5 1.48 23.17 20.19
N ASP A 6 2.38 22.56 19.41
CA ASP A 6 2.31 21.16 18.98
C ASP A 6 2.72 20.16 20.08
N PHE A 7 3.07 20.62 21.30
CA PHE A 7 3.49 19.74 22.41
C PHE A 7 2.36 19.29 23.33
N ASN A 8 1.14 19.82 23.15
CA ASN A 8 -0.05 19.31 23.83
C ASN A 8 -0.85 18.48 22.81
N LEU A 9 -0.23 17.39 22.31
CA LEU A 9 -0.75 16.53 21.25
C LEU A 9 -2.08 15.89 21.67
N LYS A 10 -3.16 16.62 21.45
CA LYS A 10 -4.50 16.08 21.42
C LYS A 10 -4.49 15.01 20.33
N LYS A 11 -4.52 13.74 20.74
CA LYS A 11 -4.62 12.58 19.86
C LYS A 11 -5.67 12.88 18.79
N MET A 12 -5.27 12.95 17.52
CA MET A 12 -6.23 13.07 16.43
C MET A 12 -6.84 11.69 16.20
N ASP A 13 -8.14 11.59 16.50
CA ASP A 13 -8.97 10.45 16.13
C ASP A 13 -9.43 10.56 14.67
N LYS A 14 -9.82 9.42 14.09
CA LYS A 14 -10.25 9.30 12.68
C LYS A 14 -11.41 10.23 12.36
N GLU A 15 -12.40 10.28 13.24
CA GLU A 15 -13.64 11.04 13.08
C GLU A 15 -13.34 12.54 13.06
N SER A 16 -12.43 13.01 13.92
CA SER A 16 -11.95 14.39 13.90
C SER A 16 -11.24 14.75 12.59
N ILE A 17 -10.41 13.86 12.03
CA ILE A 17 -9.76 14.10 10.74
C ILE A 17 -10.78 14.19 9.61
N ILE A 18 -11.74 13.26 9.55
CA ILE A 18 -12.80 13.26 8.55
C ILE A 18 -13.62 14.55 8.64
N ARG A 19 -13.99 14.98 9.85
CA ARG A 19 -14.72 16.25 10.06
C ARG A 19 -13.90 17.45 9.59
N LEU A 20 -12.61 17.51 9.90
CA LEU A 20 -11.73 18.59 9.45
C LEU A 20 -11.61 18.60 7.91
N ASP A 21 -11.59 17.43 7.28
CA ASP A 21 -11.57 17.32 5.82
C ASP A 21 -12.84 17.87 5.17
N GLN A 22 -14.00 17.42 5.65
CA GLN A 22 -15.31 17.87 5.19
C GLN A 22 -15.51 19.38 5.34
N GLN A 23 -14.89 19.98 6.37
CA GLN A 23 -14.90 21.42 6.61
C GLN A 23 -13.86 22.20 5.78
N GLY A 24 -13.02 21.52 4.99
CA GLY A 24 -11.93 22.15 4.24
C GLY A 24 -10.79 22.68 5.12
N ARG A 25 -10.67 22.19 6.35
CA ARG A 25 -9.72 22.69 7.37
C ARG A 25 -8.39 21.94 7.40
N LEU A 26 -8.24 20.89 6.59
CA LEU A 26 -6.96 20.22 6.40
C LEU A 26 -6.06 21.04 5.49
N LYS A 27 -4.92 21.51 6.01
CA LYS A 27 -3.90 22.20 5.21
C LYS A 27 -3.28 21.22 4.22
N ARG A 28 -3.32 21.55 2.92
CA ARG A 28 -2.78 20.73 1.83
C ARG A 28 -1.86 21.57 0.95
N ASN A 29 -0.76 20.98 0.47
CA ASN A 29 0.05 21.60 -0.57
C ASN A 29 -0.39 21.07 -1.95
N PHE A 30 -1.01 21.93 -2.75
CA PHE A 30 -1.35 21.61 -4.15
C PHE A 30 -0.35 22.18 -5.15
N ASN A 31 0.57 23.05 -4.72
CA ASN A 31 1.60 23.61 -5.57
C ASN A 31 2.88 22.77 -5.46
N ASN A 32 3.14 21.96 -6.49
CA ASN A 32 4.31 21.09 -6.58
C ASN A 32 4.56 20.26 -5.29
N PRO A 33 3.61 19.43 -4.85
CA PRO A 33 3.83 18.55 -3.69
C PRO A 33 4.94 17.54 -4.00
N PRO A 34 5.68 17.06 -2.97
CA PRO A 34 6.68 16.02 -3.17
C PRO A 34 6.08 14.74 -3.76
N THR A 35 6.67 14.24 -4.84
CA THR A 35 6.39 12.90 -5.38
C THR A 35 7.25 11.87 -4.65
N LYS A 36 6.60 10.87 -4.04
CA LYS A 36 7.24 9.82 -3.24
C LYS A 36 6.44 8.52 -3.33
N ASP A 37 7.11 7.40 -3.14
CA ASP A 37 6.51 6.07 -2.96
C ASP A 37 6.19 5.76 -1.48
N SER A 38 6.90 6.40 -0.55
CA SER A 38 6.84 6.12 0.88
C SER A 38 6.64 7.40 1.70
N ILE A 39 5.81 7.30 2.74
CA ILE A 39 5.59 8.37 3.72
C ILE A 39 5.54 7.81 5.14
N VAL A 40 6.07 8.57 6.09
CA VAL A 40 5.90 8.29 7.52
C VAL A 40 4.60 8.93 7.98
N VAL A 41 3.71 8.15 8.56
CA VAL A 41 2.54 8.68 9.27
C VAL A 41 2.99 9.08 10.68
N PRO A 42 2.87 10.35 11.10
CA PRO A 42 3.29 10.77 12.43
C PRO A 42 2.47 10.06 13.53
N ASN A 43 3.09 9.83 14.69
CA ASN A 43 2.39 9.33 15.87
C ASN A 43 1.20 10.24 16.21
N HIS A 44 0.02 9.63 16.41
CA HIS A 44 -1.23 10.37 16.65
C HIS A 44 -1.60 11.40 15.57
N GLY A 45 -1.05 11.24 14.36
CA GLY A 45 -1.24 12.14 13.24
C GLY A 45 -1.93 11.48 12.05
N TYR A 46 -1.82 12.12 10.89
CA TYR A 46 -2.37 11.66 9.63
C TYR A 46 -1.43 12.04 8.48
N ALA A 47 -1.61 11.39 7.34
CA ALA A 47 -1.02 11.78 6.07
C ALA A 47 -2.15 11.88 5.03
N VAL A 48 -2.04 12.86 4.13
CA VAL A 48 -2.93 12.98 2.97
C VAL A 48 -2.12 12.68 1.73
N LEU A 49 -2.55 11.66 0.99
CA LEU A 49 -1.91 11.22 -0.24
C LEU A 49 -2.81 11.53 -1.43
N ARG A 50 -2.19 11.76 -2.58
CA ARG A 50 -2.84 11.84 -3.88
C ARG A 50 -2.02 11.03 -4.86
N PHE A 51 -2.67 10.14 -5.58
CA PHE A 51 -2.07 9.42 -6.70
C PHE A 51 -3.01 9.48 -7.90
N ARG A 52 -2.48 9.21 -9.09
CA ARG A 52 -3.27 9.01 -10.30
C ARG A 52 -3.38 7.50 -10.51
N ALA A 53 -4.60 7.01 -10.73
CA ALA A 53 -4.86 5.60 -10.97
C ALA A 53 -4.76 5.29 -12.47
N ASP A 54 -3.57 5.43 -13.04
CA ASP A 54 -3.29 5.30 -14.49
C ASP A 54 -2.41 4.09 -14.85
N ASN A 55 -2.15 3.21 -13.88
CA ASN A 55 -1.37 1.99 -14.09
C ASN A 55 -2.19 0.77 -13.65
N PRO A 56 -2.82 0.03 -14.58
CA PRO A 56 -3.69 -1.10 -14.26
C PRO A 56 -3.00 -2.22 -13.49
N GLY A 57 -3.73 -2.81 -12.56
CA GLY A 57 -3.30 -3.98 -11.78
C GLY A 57 -3.60 -3.88 -10.29
N PRO A 58 -3.33 -4.97 -9.55
CA PRO A 58 -3.37 -4.97 -8.10
C PRO A 58 -2.10 -4.34 -7.53
N TRP A 59 -2.26 -3.31 -6.71
CA TRP A 59 -1.16 -2.60 -6.07
C TRP A 59 -1.18 -2.80 -4.56
N PHE A 60 -0.06 -3.22 -4.00
CA PHE A 60 0.07 -3.44 -2.56
C PHE A 60 0.49 -2.16 -1.85
N PHE A 61 -0.36 -1.65 -0.96
CA PHE A 61 -0.06 -0.54 -0.06
C PHE A 61 0.10 -1.07 1.36
N HIS A 62 1.27 -0.91 1.96
CA HIS A 62 1.57 -1.53 3.25
C HIS A 62 2.49 -0.69 4.13
N CYS A 63 2.56 -1.06 5.40
CA CYS A 63 3.61 -0.58 6.28
C CYS A 63 4.94 -1.21 5.86
N HIS A 64 5.97 -0.40 5.62
CA HIS A 64 7.30 -0.88 5.24
C HIS A 64 8.14 -1.35 6.47
N PHE A 65 7.49 -1.59 7.60
CA PHE A 65 8.11 -2.24 8.75
C PHE A 65 7.72 -3.72 8.74
N ASP A 66 8.70 -4.59 8.52
CA ASP A 66 8.49 -6.02 8.21
C ASP A 66 7.53 -6.71 9.18
N VAL A 67 7.67 -6.45 10.48
CA VAL A 67 6.80 -7.03 11.50
C VAL A 67 5.35 -6.58 11.30
N HIS A 68 5.10 -5.30 11.04
CA HIS A 68 3.76 -4.78 10.78
C HIS A 68 3.18 -5.30 9.46
N MET A 69 4.01 -5.42 8.42
CA MET A 69 3.62 -6.00 7.13
C MET A 69 3.17 -7.46 7.30
N ILE A 70 3.97 -8.27 7.98
CA ILE A 70 3.72 -9.70 8.16
C ILE A 70 2.45 -9.95 8.99
N VAL A 71 2.16 -9.11 10.00
CA VAL A 71 0.92 -9.23 10.78
C VAL A 71 -0.30 -8.59 10.09
N GLY A 72 -0.17 -8.13 8.84
CA GLY A 72 -1.30 -7.74 7.98
C GLY A 72 -1.58 -6.23 7.90
N MET A 73 -0.64 -5.36 8.26
CA MET A 73 -0.80 -3.90 8.08
C MET A 73 -0.58 -3.49 6.62
N GLY A 74 -1.53 -3.82 5.78
CA GLY A 74 -1.56 -3.42 4.38
C GLY A 74 -2.90 -3.73 3.72
N PHE A 75 -3.08 -3.22 2.51
CA PHE A 75 -4.23 -3.51 1.65
C PHE A 75 -3.82 -3.50 0.19
N ILE A 76 -4.67 -4.02 -0.67
CA ILE A 76 -4.49 -4.00 -2.12
C ILE A 76 -5.52 -3.04 -2.70
N PHE A 77 -5.09 -2.15 -3.59
CA PHE A 77 -5.99 -1.37 -4.44
C PHE A 77 -5.92 -1.89 -5.88
N GLN A 78 -7.08 -2.19 -6.46
CA GLN A 78 -7.21 -2.58 -7.85
C GLN A 78 -7.36 -1.34 -8.72
N VAL A 79 -6.50 -1.20 -9.72
CA VAL A 79 -6.60 -0.16 -10.75
C VAL A 79 -6.99 -0.81 -12.07
N GLY A 80 -8.07 -0.36 -12.70
CA GLY A 80 -8.57 -0.94 -13.95
C GLY A 80 -9.07 -2.38 -13.81
N GLU A 81 -9.38 -2.98 -14.95
CA GLU A 81 -9.88 -4.35 -15.09
C GLU A 81 -8.78 -5.32 -15.56
N LEU A 82 -9.05 -6.62 -15.49
CA LEU A 82 -8.10 -7.63 -15.99
C LEU A 82 -7.78 -7.46 -17.48
N SER A 83 -8.73 -6.94 -18.27
CA SER A 83 -8.55 -6.64 -19.70
C SER A 83 -7.55 -5.52 -19.98
N ASP A 84 -7.27 -4.68 -18.98
CA ASP A 84 -6.34 -3.56 -19.11
C ASP A 84 -4.88 -3.99 -18.86
N LEU A 85 -4.67 -5.24 -18.42
CA LEU A 85 -3.34 -5.80 -18.20
C LEU A 85 -2.73 -6.33 -19.51
N PRO A 86 -1.39 -6.22 -19.67
CA PRO A 86 -0.71 -6.88 -20.76
C PRO A 86 -0.86 -8.41 -20.65
N PRO A 87 -0.73 -9.15 -21.77
CA PRO A 87 -0.71 -10.60 -21.72
C PRO A 87 0.45 -11.09 -20.85
N VAL A 88 0.22 -12.18 -20.12
CA VAL A 88 1.25 -12.83 -19.30
C VAL A 88 2.40 -13.26 -20.23
N PRO A 89 3.67 -12.92 -19.91
CA PRO A 89 4.82 -13.32 -20.72
C PRO A 89 4.91 -14.84 -20.95
N GLU A 90 5.53 -15.23 -22.07
CA GLU A 90 5.83 -16.64 -22.32
C GLU A 90 6.71 -17.21 -21.19
N ASN A 91 6.41 -18.44 -20.73
CA ASN A 91 7.11 -19.12 -19.64
C ASN A 91 7.03 -18.42 -18.26
N PHE A 92 6.07 -17.51 -18.05
CA PHE A 92 5.85 -16.93 -16.72
C PHE A 92 5.51 -18.04 -15.69
N PRO A 93 6.20 -18.10 -14.53
CA PRO A 93 5.96 -19.13 -13.53
C PRO A 93 4.52 -19.12 -13.04
N ARG A 94 3.92 -20.31 -12.93
CA ARG A 94 2.62 -20.49 -12.28
C ARG A 94 2.83 -21.12 -10.90
N CYS A 95 1.77 -21.10 -10.11
CA CYS A 95 1.75 -21.86 -8.86
C CYS A 95 2.12 -23.33 -9.15
N GLY A 96 3.10 -23.84 -8.41
CA GLY A 96 3.64 -25.20 -8.60
C GLY A 96 4.85 -25.32 -9.53
N ASN A 97 5.27 -24.26 -10.23
CA ASN A 97 6.51 -24.28 -11.04
C ASN A 97 7.79 -24.13 -10.21
N TYR A 98 7.70 -23.68 -8.95
CA TYR A 98 8.85 -23.66 -8.04
C TYR A 98 9.07 -25.07 -7.47
N LEU A 99 10.12 -25.73 -7.96
CA LEU A 99 10.61 -26.99 -7.44
C LEU A 99 11.86 -26.69 -6.59
N PRO A 100 11.80 -26.81 -5.25
CA PRO A 100 13.01 -26.72 -4.44
C PRO A 100 13.98 -27.83 -4.86
N ASN A 101 15.28 -27.53 -4.89
CA ASN A 101 16.34 -28.47 -5.31
C ASN A 101 16.46 -29.76 -4.46
N HIS A 102 15.58 -29.97 -3.47
CA HIS A 102 15.64 -31.05 -2.49
C HIS A 102 14.34 -31.87 -2.37
N ILE A 103 13.39 -31.74 -3.31
CA ILE A 103 12.19 -32.59 -3.31
C ILE A 103 12.40 -33.75 -4.29
N ASP A 104 12.34 -34.97 -3.75
CA ASP A 104 12.42 -36.23 -4.49
C ASP A 104 11.46 -36.23 -5.70
N PRO A 105 11.97 -36.48 -6.93
CA PRO A 105 11.14 -36.68 -8.12
C PRO A 105 10.00 -37.70 -7.93
N ALA A 106 10.12 -38.66 -7.02
CA ALA A 106 9.08 -39.66 -6.73
C ALA A 106 7.88 -39.13 -5.92
N LEU A 107 8.00 -37.97 -5.26
CA LEU A 107 6.89 -37.33 -4.52
C LEU A 107 5.97 -36.49 -5.42
N HIS A 108 6.23 -36.47 -6.74
CA HIS A 108 5.32 -35.95 -7.74
C HIS A 108 4.11 -36.87 -7.86
N VAL A 109 3.19 -36.79 -6.89
CA VAL A 109 1.82 -37.28 -7.06
C VAL A 109 1.34 -36.72 -8.39
N LYS A 110 1.04 -37.62 -9.33
CA LYS A 110 0.33 -37.33 -10.57
C LYS A 110 -0.95 -36.58 -10.20
N ARG A 111 -0.91 -35.25 -10.21
CA ARG A 111 -2.11 -34.42 -10.15
C ARG A 111 -2.67 -34.42 -11.57
N THR A 112 -3.61 -35.33 -11.80
CA THR A 112 -4.64 -35.23 -12.85
C THR A 112 -5.34 -33.88 -12.77
#